data_AF-A0A840SDJ5-F1
#
_entry.id   AF-A0A840SDJ5-F1
#
_cell.length_a   1.000
_cell.length_b   1.000
_cell.length_c   1.000
_cell.angle_alpha   90.00
_cell.angle_beta   90.00
_cell.angle_gamma   90.00
#
_symmetry.space_group_name_H-M   'P 1'
#
loop_
_entity.id
_entity.type
_entity.pdbx_description
1 polymer ?
#
loop_
_entity_poly.entity_id
_entity_poly.type
_entity_poly.pdbx_seq_one_letter_code
_entity_poly.pdbx_strand_id
1 'polypeptide(L)'
;MKKLFFYGAIAFAAIMSFSCRSLQKDIIMSTDSQVQTEDVLRIEKKLIKADSESICKLVDAKTLQSDCNYILADIQTSIEKAGMNKALLARLYALEGRTYLIAGKTSKAKDFYKLSTASCKGDSQTIILGVRLGEIKNLNSEDLVAGSNENALLILERGIQAYFGKNFSESVVYFDKAFMMLPEHYAEYYGLIKSSAWELRSVEDVTDNKKIQELLLKNQITLSEMLLITQDTTDLFDAYTSGKTLSEKELYKVLKKEGIFSPRSVLNSAPYELQEGIDRNQVMTKILCARVLWNIYVSRQNEGFDSAKFSKFYKSAGFGSPISDVDVNSEDFDAVLGCVENEIMDLEDGDSFEPETTPSGVQINKWAKGIK
;
A
#
# COMPACT_ATOMS: atom_id res chain seq x y z
N MET A 1 50.98 -22.46 -61.24
CA MET A 1 49.51 -22.32 -61.34
C MET A 1 48.85 -23.24 -60.33
N LYS A 2 48.07 -22.64 -59.42
CA LYS A 2 47.00 -23.22 -58.57
C LYS A 2 47.33 -24.49 -57.76
N LYS A 3 47.80 -24.26 -56.53
CA LYS A 3 47.30 -24.81 -55.23
C LYS A 3 48.41 -24.74 -54.16
N LEU A 4 48.96 -23.53 -53.98
CA LEU A 4 49.42 -23.05 -52.68
C LEU A 4 48.24 -22.27 -52.06
N PHE A 5 48.19 -22.17 -50.73
CA PHE A 5 47.08 -21.69 -49.89
C PHE A 5 46.08 -22.79 -49.49
N PHE A 6 46.47 -23.69 -48.59
CA PHE A 6 45.54 -24.23 -47.56
C PHE A 6 46.21 -25.03 -46.41
N TYR A 7 47.52 -24.89 -46.19
CA TYR A 7 48.26 -25.60 -45.12
C TYR A 7 49.06 -24.66 -44.21
N GLY A 8 48.49 -23.50 -43.87
CA GLY A 8 49.15 -22.47 -43.03
C GLY A 8 48.32 -21.96 -41.86
N ALA A 9 47.26 -22.68 -41.45
CA ALA A 9 46.32 -22.18 -40.42
C ALA A 9 45.97 -23.19 -39.31
N ILE A 10 46.59 -24.38 -39.26
CA ILE A 10 46.21 -25.43 -38.29
C ILE A 10 47.36 -25.78 -37.30
N ALA A 11 48.56 -25.23 -37.48
CA ALA A 11 49.71 -25.53 -36.60
C ALA A 11 50.12 -24.39 -35.64
N PHE A 12 49.34 -23.31 -35.52
CA PHE A 12 49.57 -22.23 -34.55
C PHE A 12 48.49 -22.14 -33.46
N ALA A 13 47.50 -23.03 -33.49
CA ALA A 13 46.36 -23.03 -32.57
C ALA A 13 46.49 -24.03 -31.39
N ALA A 14 47.62 -24.73 -31.26
CA ALA A 14 47.80 -25.79 -30.25
C ALA A 14 48.82 -25.50 -29.15
N ILE A 15 49.38 -24.27 -29.08
CA ILE A 15 50.37 -23.88 -28.04
C ILE A 15 49.84 -22.73 -27.14
N MET A 16 48.60 -22.27 -27.32
CA MET A 16 47.97 -21.25 -26.46
C MET A 16 47.04 -21.84 -25.37
N SER A 17 47.16 -23.13 -25.07
CA SER A 17 46.33 -23.82 -24.06
C SER A 17 46.92 -23.81 -22.64
N PHE A 18 47.95 -22.99 -22.37
CA PHE A 18 48.53 -22.82 -21.03
C PHE A 18 48.57 -21.35 -20.62
N SER A 19 47.41 -20.68 -20.52
CA SER A 19 47.27 -19.42 -19.76
C SER A 19 45.81 -19.04 -19.50
N CYS A 20 45.00 -19.96 -18.98
CA CYS A 20 43.84 -19.62 -18.15
C CYS A 20 43.79 -20.61 -16.99
N ARG A 21 44.85 -20.58 -16.17
CA ARG A 21 44.69 -20.94 -14.76
C ARG A 21 43.75 -19.88 -14.21
N SER A 22 42.53 -20.28 -13.92
CA SER A 22 41.60 -19.49 -13.12
C SER A 22 42.36 -19.05 -11.88
N LEU A 23 42.67 -17.76 -11.77
CA LEU A 23 42.81 -17.14 -10.46
C LEU A 23 41.42 -17.26 -9.83
N GLN A 24 41.13 -18.41 -9.21
CA GLN A 24 40.37 -18.41 -7.98
C GLN A 24 41.22 -17.57 -7.03
N LYS A 25 41.00 -16.24 -7.05
CA LYS A 25 41.15 -15.49 -5.83
C LYS A 25 40.09 -16.09 -4.92
N ASP A 26 40.47 -17.10 -4.16
CA ASP A 26 39.87 -17.33 -2.85
C ASP A 26 40.00 -15.98 -2.15
N ILE A 27 38.95 -15.17 -2.24
CA ILE A 27 38.76 -14.06 -1.32
C ILE A 27 38.46 -14.77 -0.02
N ILE A 28 39.52 -15.08 0.72
CA ILE A 28 39.44 -15.39 2.13
C ILE A 28 38.89 -14.11 2.75
N MET A 29 37.57 -13.97 2.80
CA MET A 29 36.96 -13.01 3.71
C MET A 29 37.43 -13.43 5.09
N SER A 30 38.13 -12.52 5.78
CA SER A 30 38.44 -12.77 7.18
C SER A 30 37.12 -13.01 7.91
N THR A 31 37.10 -13.94 8.86
CA THR A 31 35.92 -14.23 9.69
C THR A 31 35.33 -12.92 10.25
N ASP A 32 36.18 -11.96 10.60
CA ASP A 32 35.79 -10.63 11.07
C ASP A 32 35.00 -9.81 10.03
N SER A 33 35.40 -9.86 8.75
CA SER A 33 34.68 -9.15 7.67
C SER A 33 33.31 -9.77 7.37
N GLN A 34 33.17 -11.08 7.53
CA GLN A 34 31.90 -11.78 7.39
C GLN A 34 30.96 -11.45 8.55
N VAL A 35 31.46 -11.49 9.79
CA VAL A 35 30.70 -11.10 11.00
C VAL A 35 30.21 -9.66 10.92
N GLN A 36 31.06 -8.72 10.47
CA GLN A 36 30.66 -7.33 10.27
C GLN A 36 29.55 -7.17 9.22
N THR A 37 29.57 -7.98 8.15
CA THR A 37 28.53 -7.95 7.11
C THR A 37 27.21 -8.50 7.63
N GLU A 38 27.24 -9.59 8.39
CA GLU A 38 26.05 -10.18 9.02
C GLU A 38 25.42 -9.24 10.07
N ASP A 39 26.24 -8.54 10.87
CA ASP A 39 25.78 -7.55 11.84
C ASP A 39 25.03 -6.40 11.14
N VAL A 40 25.57 -5.87 10.03
CA VAL A 40 24.91 -4.82 9.25
C VAL A 40 23.58 -5.29 8.68
N LEU A 41 23.53 -6.47 8.05
CA LEU A 41 22.28 -7.01 7.48
C LEU A 41 21.21 -7.21 8.55
N ARG A 42 21.61 -7.68 9.73
CA ARG A 42 20.71 -7.85 10.89
C ARG A 42 20.17 -6.50 11.38
N ILE A 43 21.01 -5.48 11.46
CA ILE A 43 20.60 -4.11 11.83
C ILE A 43 19.66 -3.53 10.77
N GLU A 44 20.01 -3.67 9.49
CA GLU A 44 19.19 -3.20 8.38
C GLU A 44 17.80 -3.83 8.42
N LYS A 45 17.71 -5.15 8.63
CA LYS A 45 16.43 -5.85 8.78
C LYS A 45 15.57 -5.27 9.91
N LYS A 46 16.16 -4.97 11.08
CA LYS A 46 15.43 -4.35 12.20
C LYS A 46 15.00 -2.92 11.86
N LEU A 47 15.87 -2.15 11.21
CA LEU A 47 15.60 -0.77 10.82
C LEU A 47 14.45 -0.67 9.81
N ILE A 48 14.46 -1.47 8.76
CA ILE A 48 13.40 -1.43 7.73
C ILE A 48 12.04 -1.84 8.28
N LYS A 49 12.02 -2.76 9.26
CA LYS A 49 10.81 -3.12 9.99
C LYS A 49 10.25 -1.89 10.70
N ALA A 50 11.05 -1.26 11.56
CA ALA A 50 10.66 -0.05 12.28
C ALA A 50 10.27 1.11 11.33
N ASP A 51 10.96 1.25 10.20
CA ASP A 51 10.66 2.24 9.17
C ASP A 51 9.29 1.98 8.53
N SER A 52 9.01 0.74 8.12
CA SER A 52 7.74 0.35 7.53
C SER A 52 6.57 0.51 8.51
N GLU A 53 6.76 0.12 9.77
CA GLU A 53 5.77 0.24 10.84
C GLU A 53 5.49 1.72 11.17
N SER A 54 6.51 2.56 11.10
CA SER A 54 6.37 4.02 11.24
C SER A 54 5.57 4.63 10.09
N ILE A 55 5.89 4.27 8.84
CA ILE A 55 5.19 4.77 7.63
C ILE A 55 3.73 4.33 7.64
N CYS A 56 3.47 3.05 7.94
CA CYS A 56 2.13 2.46 7.94
C CYS A 56 1.37 2.72 9.25
N LYS A 57 1.99 3.34 10.26
CA LYS A 57 1.43 3.63 11.59
C LYS A 57 0.88 2.38 12.31
N LEU A 58 1.59 1.26 12.19
CA LEU A 58 1.16 -0.04 12.74
C LEU A 58 1.43 -0.19 14.23
N VAL A 59 2.32 0.65 14.78
CA VAL A 59 2.76 0.60 16.18
C VAL A 59 2.62 1.98 16.82
N ASP A 60 2.41 1.99 18.13
CA ASP A 60 2.38 3.23 18.89
C ASP A 60 3.79 3.85 19.02
N ALA A 61 3.82 5.15 19.31
CA ALA A 61 5.06 5.91 19.38
C ALA A 61 6.03 5.42 20.48
N LYS A 62 5.54 4.81 21.56
CA LYS A 62 6.38 4.32 22.67
C LYS A 62 7.07 3.02 22.27
N THR A 63 6.34 2.10 21.64
CA THR A 63 6.91 0.86 21.08
C THR A 63 7.96 1.18 20.02
N LEU A 64 7.63 2.07 19.07
CA LEU A 64 8.58 2.51 18.04
C LEU A 64 9.86 3.13 18.64
N GLN A 65 9.71 3.96 19.67
CA GLN A 65 10.85 4.57 20.36
C GLN A 65 11.73 3.53 21.08
N SER A 66 11.12 2.50 21.66
CA SER A 66 11.83 1.38 22.28
C SER A 66 12.64 0.60 21.25
N ASP A 67 12.03 0.25 20.12
CA ASP A 67 12.70 -0.47 19.03
C ASP A 67 13.87 0.33 18.46
N CYS A 68 13.67 1.64 18.26
CA CYS A 68 14.75 2.54 17.85
C CYS A 68 15.92 2.52 18.86
N ASN A 69 15.66 2.49 20.17
CA ASN A 69 16.73 2.45 21.16
C ASN A 69 17.53 1.13 21.10
N TYR A 70 16.88 -0.01 20.87
CA TYR A 70 17.57 -1.29 20.68
C TYR A 70 18.42 -1.29 19.40
N ILE A 71 17.89 -0.74 18.30
CA ILE A 71 18.63 -0.62 17.04
C ILE A 71 19.85 0.28 17.22
N LEU A 72 19.72 1.42 17.90
CA LEU A 72 20.84 2.32 18.19
C LEU A 72 21.94 1.62 19.01
N ALA A 73 21.58 0.82 20.01
CA ALA A 73 22.56 0.06 20.81
C ALA A 73 23.33 -0.97 19.97
N ASP A 74 22.64 -1.67 19.06
CA ASP A 74 23.26 -2.61 18.12
C ASP A 74 24.22 -1.90 17.15
N ILE A 75 23.82 -0.73 16.65
CA ILE A 75 24.65 0.09 15.75
C ILE A 75 25.91 0.56 16.46
N GLN A 76 25.80 1.10 17.68
CA GLN A 76 26.94 1.58 18.45
C GLN A 76 27.96 0.46 18.69
N THR A 77 27.49 -0.73 19.07
CA THR A 77 28.34 -1.92 19.23
C THR A 77 29.06 -2.28 17.92
N SER A 78 28.38 -2.13 16.77
CA SER A 78 28.94 -2.43 15.46
C SER A 78 29.95 -1.37 14.99
N ILE A 79 29.73 -0.10 15.34
CA ILE A 79 30.67 1.00 15.06
C ILE A 79 32.00 0.76 15.80
N GLU A 80 31.93 0.34 17.06
CA GLU A 80 33.12 0.04 17.87
C GLU A 80 33.95 -1.11 17.25
N LYS A 81 33.28 -2.11 16.66
CA LYS A 81 33.92 -3.23 15.95
C LYS A 81 34.42 -2.87 14.55
N ALA A 82 33.86 -1.84 13.90
CA ALA A 82 34.16 -1.49 12.50
C ALA A 82 35.58 -0.94 12.29
N GLY A 83 36.22 -0.45 13.37
CA GLY A 83 37.59 0.06 13.32
C GLY A 83 37.75 1.23 12.35
N MET A 84 38.63 1.11 11.36
CA MET A 84 38.92 2.16 10.36
C MET A 84 38.26 1.94 8.99
N ASN A 85 37.33 0.99 8.87
CA ASN A 85 36.65 0.74 7.59
C ASN A 85 35.65 1.87 7.28
N LYS A 86 36.08 2.82 6.44
CA LYS A 86 35.28 4.00 6.08
C LYS A 86 33.94 3.68 5.42
N ALA A 87 33.87 2.64 4.59
CA ALA A 87 32.62 2.26 3.93
C ALA A 87 31.61 1.69 4.94
N LEU A 88 32.07 0.82 5.83
CA LEU A 88 31.26 0.25 6.90
C LEU A 88 30.79 1.33 7.89
N LEU A 89 31.69 2.24 8.28
CA LEU A 89 31.35 3.38 9.15
C LEU A 89 30.32 4.30 8.50
N ALA A 90 30.46 4.61 7.21
CA ALA A 90 29.49 5.43 6.49
C ALA A 90 28.08 4.82 6.55
N ARG A 91 27.98 3.52 6.27
CA ARG A 91 26.72 2.78 6.34
C ARG A 91 26.15 2.77 7.76
N LEU A 92 26.94 2.42 8.77
CA LEU A 92 26.49 2.39 10.16
C LEU A 92 26.01 3.77 10.66
N TYR A 93 26.75 4.85 10.36
CA TYR A 93 26.31 6.21 10.69
C TYR A 93 25.02 6.60 9.95
N ALA A 94 24.85 6.18 8.69
CA ALA A 94 23.61 6.42 7.96
C ALA A 94 22.43 5.67 8.58
N LEU A 95 22.61 4.40 8.96
CA LEU A 95 21.59 3.62 9.67
C LEU A 95 21.25 4.25 11.03
N GLU A 96 22.24 4.78 11.75
CA GLU A 96 22.02 5.49 13.01
C GLU A 96 21.19 6.76 12.80
N GLY A 97 21.56 7.57 11.79
CA GLY A 97 20.83 8.77 11.42
C GLY A 97 19.39 8.47 10.99
N ARG A 98 19.16 7.41 10.22
CA ARG A 98 17.81 6.95 9.86
C ARG A 98 17.01 6.53 11.09
N THR A 99 17.63 5.80 12.03
CA THR A 99 16.99 5.41 13.29
C THR A 99 16.58 6.62 14.12
N TYR A 100 17.44 7.64 14.20
CA TYR A 100 17.10 8.91 14.85
C TYR A 100 15.98 9.66 14.14
N LEU A 101 15.93 9.60 12.81
CA LEU A 101 14.86 10.23 12.03
C LEU A 101 13.51 9.56 12.30
N ILE A 102 13.45 8.21 12.33
CA ILE A 102 12.25 7.44 12.69
C ILE A 102 11.81 7.79 14.12
N ALA A 103 12.76 7.96 15.05
CA ALA A 103 12.49 8.40 16.42
C ALA A 103 12.15 9.91 16.56
N GLY A 104 11.99 10.65 15.46
CA GLY A 104 11.64 12.08 15.47
C GLY A 104 12.76 13.03 15.90
N LYS A 105 14.02 12.57 16.00
CA LYS A 105 15.18 13.36 16.45
C LYS A 105 15.98 13.90 15.26
N THR A 106 15.37 14.77 14.46
CA THR A 106 15.94 15.29 13.20
C THR A 106 17.29 15.96 13.36
N SER A 107 17.52 16.71 14.45
CA SER A 107 18.83 17.35 14.68
C SER A 107 19.96 16.33 14.78
N LYS A 108 19.74 15.24 15.52
CA LYS A 108 20.73 14.15 15.64
C LYS A 108 20.94 13.44 14.31
N ALA A 109 19.85 13.17 13.58
CA ALA A 109 19.92 12.56 12.26
C ALA A 109 20.81 13.37 11.29
N LYS A 110 20.76 14.71 11.35
CA LYS A 110 21.64 15.60 10.57
C LYS A 110 23.11 15.49 10.96
N ASP A 111 23.41 15.34 12.24
CA ASP A 111 24.79 15.17 12.70
C ASP A 111 25.38 13.84 12.19
N PHE A 112 24.61 12.76 12.25
CA PHE A 112 25.00 11.47 11.68
C PHE A 112 25.10 11.45 10.16
N TYR A 113 24.27 12.23 9.46
CA TYR A 113 24.44 12.44 8.03
C TYR A 113 25.79 13.08 7.68
N LYS A 114 26.26 14.07 8.46
CA LYS A 114 27.59 14.67 8.28
C LYS A 114 28.72 13.66 8.53
N LEU A 115 28.61 12.84 9.56
CA LEU A 115 29.60 11.79 9.86
C LEU A 115 29.66 10.72 8.74
N SER A 116 28.50 10.31 8.28
CA SER A 116 28.34 9.33 7.20
C SER A 116 28.92 9.84 5.88
N THR A 117 28.58 11.06 5.48
CA THR A 117 29.11 11.70 4.26
C THR A 117 30.61 11.98 4.33
N ALA A 118 31.16 12.30 5.51
CA ALA A 118 32.61 12.45 5.70
C ALA A 118 33.36 11.12 5.52
N SER A 119 32.70 9.99 5.79
CA SER A 119 33.27 8.64 5.66
C SER A 119 33.17 8.13 4.22
N CYS A 120 31.96 8.13 3.63
CA CYS A 120 31.71 7.80 2.23
C CYS A 120 30.39 8.43 1.75
N LYS A 121 30.47 9.37 0.81
CA LYS A 121 29.28 10.03 0.22
C LYS A 121 28.45 9.13 -0.70
N GLY A 122 29.08 8.14 -1.32
CA GLY A 122 28.47 7.28 -2.33
C GLY A 122 27.68 6.10 -1.78
N ASP A 123 27.71 5.85 -0.47
CA ASP A 123 26.94 4.76 0.13
C ASP A 123 25.42 5.03 0.02
N SER A 124 24.66 4.02 -0.39
CA SER A 124 23.22 4.14 -0.63
C SER A 124 22.43 4.54 0.61
N GLN A 125 22.82 4.07 1.80
CA GLN A 125 22.14 4.45 3.05
C GLN A 125 22.41 5.93 3.37
N THR A 126 23.63 6.41 3.10
CA THR A 126 23.97 7.84 3.22
C THR A 126 23.09 8.70 2.34
N ILE A 127 22.91 8.29 1.08
CA ILE A 127 22.06 8.99 0.12
C ILE A 127 20.60 8.99 0.58
N ILE A 128 20.07 7.84 0.99
CA ILE A 128 18.69 7.72 1.52
C ILE A 128 18.48 8.64 2.72
N LEU A 129 19.42 8.67 3.67
CA LEU A 129 19.33 9.58 4.82
C LEU A 129 19.33 11.06 4.37
N GLY A 130 20.23 11.43 3.44
CA GLY A 130 20.30 12.78 2.91
C GLY A 130 19.02 13.23 2.21
N VAL A 131 18.38 12.33 1.47
CA VAL A 131 17.09 12.56 0.81
C VAL A 131 16.00 12.80 1.83
N ARG A 132 15.85 11.90 2.81
CA ARG A 132 14.79 12.00 3.83
C ARG A 132 14.94 13.21 4.74
N LEU A 133 16.16 13.72 4.90
CA LEU A 133 16.45 14.98 5.60
C LEU A 133 16.24 16.23 4.73
N GLY A 134 16.01 16.08 3.42
CA GLY A 134 15.89 17.18 2.46
C GLY A 134 17.23 17.81 2.05
N GLU A 135 18.35 17.19 2.39
CA GLU A 135 19.71 17.64 2.04
C GLU A 135 20.06 17.25 0.59
N ILE A 136 19.45 16.18 0.05
CA ILE A 136 19.55 15.76 -1.35
C ILE A 136 18.17 15.92 -1.99
N LYS A 137 18.08 16.81 -3.00
CA LYS A 137 16.79 17.14 -3.64
C LYS A 137 16.37 16.18 -4.74
N ASN A 138 17.32 15.51 -5.40
CA ASN A 138 17.03 14.69 -6.56
C ASN A 138 17.77 13.35 -6.52
N LEU A 139 17.03 12.27 -6.29
CA LEU A 139 17.52 10.89 -6.34
C LEU A 139 17.83 10.41 -7.77
N ASN A 140 17.42 11.16 -8.79
CA ASN A 140 17.58 10.78 -10.20
C ASN A 140 18.84 11.38 -10.85
N SER A 141 19.71 12.07 -10.11
CA SER A 141 20.99 12.53 -10.66
C SER A 141 21.89 11.33 -10.94
N GLU A 142 22.37 11.21 -12.19
CA GLU A 142 23.30 10.17 -12.65
C GLU A 142 24.57 10.07 -11.78
N ASP A 143 24.96 11.18 -11.14
CA ASP A 143 26.11 11.27 -10.22
C ASP A 143 25.99 10.39 -8.95
N LEU A 144 24.79 9.89 -8.61
CA LEU A 144 24.55 9.05 -7.44
C LEU A 144 24.62 7.54 -7.74
N VAL A 145 24.79 7.15 -9.00
CA VAL A 145 24.57 5.77 -9.48
C VAL A 145 25.91 5.07 -9.74
N ALA A 146 26.54 4.53 -8.70
CA ALA A 146 27.70 3.66 -8.85
C ALA A 146 27.67 2.47 -7.85
N GLY A 147 27.03 1.37 -8.24
CA GLY A 147 27.01 0.10 -7.50
C GLY A 147 25.75 -0.73 -7.80
N SER A 148 25.89 -1.93 -8.34
CA SER A 148 24.76 -2.69 -8.93
C SER A 148 23.71 -3.19 -7.93
N ASN A 149 24.06 -3.41 -6.65
CA ASN A 149 23.10 -3.74 -5.57
C ASN A 149 22.66 -2.52 -4.74
N GLU A 150 23.54 -1.54 -4.58
CA GLU A 150 23.26 -0.31 -3.83
C GLU A 150 22.21 0.57 -4.55
N ASN A 151 22.11 0.43 -5.87
CA ASN A 151 21.03 1.04 -6.66
C ASN A 151 19.64 0.49 -6.33
N ALA A 152 19.52 -0.78 -5.91
CA ALA A 152 18.21 -1.36 -5.60
C ALA A 152 17.55 -0.69 -4.37
N LEU A 153 18.36 -0.29 -3.37
CA LEU A 153 17.88 0.50 -2.24
C LEU A 153 17.42 1.91 -2.64
N LEU A 154 18.10 2.52 -3.61
CA LEU A 154 17.68 3.81 -4.15
C LEU A 154 16.39 3.69 -4.99
N ILE A 155 16.21 2.60 -5.73
CA ILE A 155 14.95 2.29 -6.42
C ILE A 155 13.81 2.12 -5.42
N LEU A 156 14.04 1.39 -4.32
CA LEU A 156 13.06 1.26 -3.24
C LEU A 156 12.66 2.63 -2.66
N GLU A 157 13.65 3.48 -2.37
CA GLU A 157 13.38 4.83 -1.83
C GLU A 157 12.60 5.70 -2.83
N ARG A 158 12.83 5.57 -4.14
CA ARG A 158 11.98 6.21 -5.16
C ARG A 158 10.54 5.74 -5.08
N GLY A 159 10.30 4.46 -4.84
CA GLY A 159 8.96 3.92 -4.62
C GLY A 159 8.26 4.55 -3.41
N ILE A 160 8.98 4.71 -2.30
CA ILE A 160 8.48 5.37 -1.08
C ILE A 160 8.19 6.87 -1.35
N GLN A 161 9.08 7.57 -2.05
CA GLN A 161 8.86 8.97 -2.41
C GLN A 161 7.66 9.16 -3.34
N ALA A 162 7.52 8.30 -4.35
CA ALA A 162 6.38 8.32 -5.26
C ALA A 162 5.06 8.08 -4.49
N TYR A 163 5.07 7.17 -3.50
CA TYR A 163 3.92 6.93 -2.63
C TYR A 163 3.51 8.20 -1.85
N PHE A 164 4.46 8.86 -1.19
CA PHE A 164 4.19 10.11 -0.47
C PHE A 164 3.86 11.28 -1.40
N GLY A 165 4.38 11.25 -2.63
CA GLY A 165 4.05 12.17 -3.71
C GLY A 165 2.68 11.92 -4.35
N LYS A 166 1.96 10.87 -3.93
CA LYS A 166 0.68 10.38 -4.51
C LYS A 166 0.78 9.85 -5.94
N ASN A 167 1.99 9.65 -6.46
CA ASN A 167 2.25 8.99 -7.74
C ASN A 167 2.17 7.46 -7.56
N PHE A 168 0.99 6.94 -7.22
CA PHE A 168 0.82 5.55 -6.79
C PHE A 168 1.15 4.53 -7.87
N SER A 169 0.82 4.80 -9.14
CA SER A 169 1.20 3.94 -10.26
C SER A 169 2.72 3.82 -10.42
N GLU A 170 3.45 4.94 -10.30
CA GLU A 170 4.91 4.95 -10.37
C GLU A 170 5.53 4.25 -9.15
N SER A 171 4.93 4.44 -7.96
CA SER A 171 5.34 3.79 -6.72
C SER A 171 5.35 2.26 -6.83
N VAL A 172 4.28 1.67 -7.37
CA VAL A 172 4.19 0.21 -7.61
C VAL A 172 5.33 -0.27 -8.48
N VAL A 173 5.60 0.40 -9.61
CA VAL A 173 6.65 0.02 -10.56
C VAL A 173 8.03 0.00 -9.89
N TYR A 174 8.33 0.99 -9.06
CA TYR A 174 9.58 1.02 -8.31
C TYR A 174 9.66 -0.09 -7.26
N PHE A 175 8.57 -0.36 -6.53
CA PHE A 175 8.55 -1.46 -5.57
C PHE A 175 8.77 -2.82 -6.25
N ASP A 176 8.10 -3.09 -7.37
CA ASP A 176 8.29 -4.32 -8.13
C ASP A 176 9.75 -4.49 -8.58
N LYS A 177 10.34 -3.42 -9.12
CA LYS A 177 11.74 -3.43 -9.54
C LYS A 177 12.70 -3.65 -8.37
N ALA A 178 12.45 -2.99 -7.23
CA ALA A 178 13.29 -3.12 -6.05
C ALA A 178 13.22 -4.54 -5.45
N PHE A 179 12.02 -5.11 -5.33
CA PHE A 179 11.81 -6.43 -4.73
C PHE A 179 12.40 -7.58 -5.56
N MET A 180 12.58 -7.40 -6.88
CA MET A 180 13.31 -8.36 -7.71
C MET A 180 14.83 -8.39 -7.41
N MET A 181 15.38 -7.32 -6.84
CA MET A 181 16.82 -7.14 -6.65
C MET A 181 17.26 -7.21 -5.18
N LEU A 182 16.34 -6.95 -4.25
CA LEU A 182 16.61 -6.90 -2.81
C LEU A 182 16.29 -8.24 -2.13
N PRO A 183 16.86 -8.49 -0.93
CA PRO A 183 16.45 -9.62 -0.11
C PRO A 183 14.95 -9.61 0.24
N GLU A 184 14.38 -10.81 0.43
CA GLU A 184 12.95 -11.03 0.66
C GLU A 184 12.34 -10.18 1.78
N HIS A 185 13.10 -9.92 2.85
CA HIS A 185 12.62 -9.13 3.98
C HIS A 185 12.23 -7.68 3.59
N TYR A 186 12.75 -7.14 2.49
CA TYR A 186 12.29 -5.83 2.00
C TYR A 186 10.87 -5.90 1.47
N ALA A 187 10.51 -6.98 0.78
CA ALA A 187 9.15 -7.23 0.32
C ALA A 187 8.21 -7.54 1.49
N GLU A 188 8.69 -8.28 2.51
CA GLU A 188 7.95 -8.56 3.75
C GLU A 188 7.49 -7.27 4.44
N TYR A 189 8.41 -6.31 4.66
CA TYR A 189 8.10 -5.10 5.42
C TYR A 189 7.47 -3.97 4.58
N TYR A 190 7.96 -3.72 3.36
CA TYR A 190 7.41 -2.65 2.51
C TYR A 190 6.25 -3.12 1.62
N GLY A 191 5.88 -4.40 1.65
CA GLY A 191 4.78 -4.96 0.86
C GLY A 191 3.42 -4.32 1.15
N LEU A 192 3.19 -3.88 2.39
CA LEU A 192 1.96 -3.15 2.75
C LEU A 192 1.87 -1.79 2.05
N ILE A 193 3.00 -1.07 1.93
CA ILE A 193 3.04 0.20 1.20
C ILE A 193 2.76 -0.03 -0.29
N LYS A 194 3.38 -1.06 -0.89
CA LYS A 194 3.12 -1.44 -2.28
C LYS A 194 1.64 -1.79 -2.48
N SER A 195 1.05 -2.56 -1.57
CA SER A 195 -0.36 -2.98 -1.67
C SER A 195 -1.30 -1.78 -1.61
N SER A 196 -1.05 -0.86 -0.67
CA SER A 196 -1.75 0.43 -0.62
C SER A 196 -1.57 1.24 -1.91
N ALA A 197 -0.34 1.35 -2.42
CA ALA A 197 -0.08 2.02 -3.70
C ALA A 197 -0.85 1.38 -4.86
N TRP A 198 -0.93 0.04 -4.89
CA TRP A 198 -1.67 -0.69 -5.90
C TRP A 198 -3.16 -0.35 -5.87
N GLU A 199 -3.77 -0.31 -4.69
CA GLU A 199 -5.18 0.07 -4.53
C GLU A 199 -5.44 1.50 -5.00
N LEU A 200 -4.53 2.43 -4.68
CA LEU A 200 -4.68 3.86 -4.97
C LEU A 200 -4.25 4.26 -6.40
N ARG A 201 -3.69 3.34 -7.19
CA ARG A 201 -3.00 3.63 -8.47
C ARG A 201 -3.83 4.36 -9.52
N SER A 202 -5.15 4.13 -9.53
CA SER A 202 -6.06 4.66 -10.55
C SER A 202 -6.87 5.87 -10.07
N VAL A 203 -6.59 6.40 -8.88
CA VAL A 203 -7.37 7.53 -8.33
C VAL A 203 -7.33 8.76 -9.23
N GLU A 204 -6.17 9.04 -9.85
CA GLU A 204 -6.00 10.18 -10.77
C GLU A 204 -6.81 10.01 -12.06
N ASP A 205 -7.01 8.77 -12.50
CA ASP A 205 -7.76 8.44 -13.73
C ASP A 205 -9.28 8.41 -13.51
N VAL A 206 -9.75 8.48 -12.25
CA VAL A 206 -11.18 8.33 -11.93
C VAL A 206 -11.97 9.59 -12.26
N THR A 207 -11.42 10.78 -12.01
CA THR A 207 -12.11 12.07 -12.18
C THR A 207 -11.12 13.23 -12.18
N ASP A 208 -11.42 14.30 -12.93
CA ASP A 208 -10.69 15.57 -12.89
C ASP A 208 -11.00 16.40 -11.62
N ASN A 209 -12.01 15.99 -10.84
CA ASN A 209 -12.45 16.69 -9.65
C ASN A 209 -11.50 16.44 -8.46
N LYS A 210 -10.59 17.39 -8.21
CA LYS A 210 -9.60 17.30 -7.12
C LYS A 210 -10.20 17.01 -5.75
N LYS A 211 -11.40 17.53 -5.45
CA LYS A 211 -12.06 17.26 -4.17
C LYS A 211 -12.43 15.78 -4.05
N ILE A 212 -12.92 15.17 -5.13
CA ILE A 212 -13.28 13.75 -5.14
C ILE A 212 -12.02 12.89 -5.11
N GLN A 213 -10.95 13.27 -5.83
CA GLN A 213 -9.65 12.61 -5.69
C GLN A 213 -9.17 12.59 -4.22
N GLU A 214 -9.29 13.71 -3.49
CA GLU A 214 -8.96 13.76 -2.07
C GLU A 214 -9.84 12.85 -1.20
N LEU A 215 -11.14 12.74 -1.52
CA LEU A 215 -12.04 11.82 -0.81
C LEU A 215 -11.72 10.36 -1.09
N LEU A 216 -11.34 10.02 -2.33
CA LEU A 216 -10.94 8.66 -2.71
C LEU A 216 -9.72 8.19 -1.90
N LEU A 217 -8.79 9.09 -1.57
CA LEU A 217 -7.58 8.80 -0.79
C LEU A 217 -7.82 8.63 0.72
N LYS A 218 -9.06 8.82 1.21
CA LYS A 218 -9.36 8.63 2.63
C LYS A 218 -9.55 7.15 2.97
N ASN A 219 -8.97 6.73 4.10
CA ASN A 219 -9.14 5.37 4.64
C ASN A 219 -10.53 5.13 5.25
N GLN A 220 -11.28 6.20 5.54
CA GLN A 220 -12.65 6.15 6.02
C GLN A 220 -13.39 7.36 5.49
N ILE A 221 -14.66 7.17 5.12
CA ILE A 221 -15.51 8.26 4.63
C ILE A 221 -16.87 8.26 5.31
N THR A 222 -17.51 9.42 5.29
CA THR A 222 -18.88 9.60 5.78
C THR A 222 -19.91 9.28 4.70
N LEU A 223 -21.19 9.12 5.10
CA LEU A 223 -22.29 8.91 4.15
C LEU A 223 -22.31 10.00 3.07
N SER A 224 -22.27 11.27 3.46
CA SER A 224 -22.21 12.41 2.55
C SER A 224 -21.08 12.30 1.52
N GLU A 225 -19.89 11.89 1.96
CA GLU A 225 -18.72 11.74 1.08
C GLU A 225 -18.88 10.56 0.12
N MET A 226 -19.43 9.43 0.58
CA MET A 226 -19.80 8.29 -0.27
C MET A 226 -20.76 8.73 -1.38
N LEU A 227 -21.77 9.53 -1.05
CA LEU A 227 -22.75 10.02 -2.02
C LEU A 227 -22.10 10.96 -3.05
N LEU A 228 -21.18 11.83 -2.62
CA LEU A 228 -20.45 12.71 -3.54
C LEU A 228 -19.54 11.93 -4.49
N ILE A 229 -18.79 10.94 -3.98
CA ILE A 229 -17.98 10.05 -4.81
C ILE A 229 -18.87 9.34 -5.83
N THR A 230 -19.98 8.76 -5.38
CA THR A 230 -20.89 8.00 -6.25
C THR A 230 -21.52 8.89 -7.33
N GLN A 231 -21.97 10.10 -6.99
CA GLN A 231 -22.56 11.05 -7.93
C GLN A 231 -21.55 11.54 -8.99
N ASP A 232 -20.28 11.70 -8.62
CA ASP A 232 -19.24 12.22 -9.54
C ASP A 232 -18.71 11.11 -10.48
N THR A 233 -18.74 9.85 -10.05
CA THR A 233 -18.07 8.74 -10.73
C THR A 233 -19.00 7.75 -11.42
N THR A 234 -20.31 7.86 -11.22
CA THR A 234 -21.34 6.96 -11.76
C THR A 234 -22.62 7.71 -12.15
N ASP A 235 -23.53 7.03 -12.86
CA ASP A 235 -24.86 7.54 -13.20
C ASP A 235 -25.96 7.08 -12.22
N LEU A 236 -25.57 6.45 -11.09
CA LEU A 236 -26.50 5.74 -10.22
C LEU A 236 -27.59 6.63 -9.62
N PHE A 237 -27.36 7.94 -9.54
CA PHE A 237 -28.31 8.88 -8.97
C PHE A 237 -29.16 9.63 -10.00
N ASP A 238 -28.97 9.41 -11.30
CA ASP A 238 -29.65 10.18 -12.34
C ASP A 238 -31.17 10.06 -12.27
N ALA A 239 -31.69 8.87 -11.92
CA ALA A 239 -33.11 8.63 -11.73
C ALA A 239 -33.72 9.49 -10.60
N TYR A 240 -32.93 9.86 -9.59
CA TYR A 240 -33.37 10.64 -8.45
C TYR A 240 -33.14 12.15 -8.62
N THR A 241 -32.04 12.52 -9.29
CA THR A 241 -31.62 13.91 -9.45
C THR A 241 -32.07 14.52 -10.77
N SER A 242 -32.69 13.72 -11.65
CA SER A 242 -32.96 14.09 -13.05
C SER A 242 -31.69 14.50 -13.80
N GLY A 243 -30.59 13.77 -13.55
CA GLY A 243 -29.27 14.01 -14.16
C GLY A 243 -28.56 15.28 -13.70
N LYS A 244 -29.01 15.92 -12.61
CA LYS A 244 -28.38 17.14 -12.06
C LYS A 244 -27.39 16.77 -10.96
N THR A 245 -26.22 17.39 -10.99
CA THR A 245 -25.28 17.35 -9.87
C THR A 245 -25.84 18.18 -8.71
N LEU A 246 -26.23 17.53 -7.62
CA LEU A 246 -26.77 18.19 -6.42
C LEU A 246 -25.68 18.44 -5.39
N SER A 247 -25.93 19.43 -4.50
CA SER A 247 -25.09 19.61 -3.33
C SER A 247 -25.27 18.46 -2.32
N GLU A 248 -24.29 18.26 -1.45
CA GLU A 248 -24.29 17.20 -0.43
C GLU A 248 -25.60 17.12 0.37
N LYS A 249 -26.10 18.27 0.85
CA LYS A 249 -27.32 18.33 1.68
C LYS A 249 -28.58 18.02 0.86
N GLU A 250 -28.62 18.48 -0.39
CA GLU A 250 -29.76 18.23 -1.29
C GLU A 250 -29.80 16.77 -1.70
N LEU A 251 -28.66 16.20 -2.08
CA LEU A 251 -28.54 14.79 -2.46
C LEU A 251 -28.94 13.88 -1.30
N TYR A 252 -28.43 14.13 -0.10
CA TYR A 252 -28.86 13.39 1.10
C TYR A 252 -30.38 13.49 1.31
N LYS A 253 -30.97 14.68 1.18
CA LYS A 253 -32.42 14.87 1.39
C LYS A 253 -33.25 14.11 0.36
N VAL A 254 -32.85 14.13 -0.91
CA VAL A 254 -33.54 13.41 -1.99
C VAL A 254 -33.46 11.91 -1.75
N LEU A 255 -32.26 11.36 -1.56
CA LEU A 255 -32.08 9.91 -1.37
C LEU A 255 -32.67 9.41 -0.04
N LYS A 256 -32.68 10.26 0.99
CA LYS A 256 -33.43 10.00 2.23
C LYS A 256 -34.90 9.81 1.88
N LYS A 257 -35.58 10.79 1.25
CA LYS A 257 -37.00 10.66 0.89
C LYS A 257 -37.33 9.37 0.12
N GLU A 258 -36.42 8.89 -0.72
CA GLU A 258 -36.56 7.69 -1.53
C GLU A 258 -36.26 6.37 -0.79
N GLY A 259 -35.98 6.43 0.51
CA GLY A 259 -35.80 5.22 1.31
C GLY A 259 -34.39 4.62 1.30
N ILE A 260 -33.42 5.26 0.65
CA ILE A 260 -32.11 4.65 0.33
C ILE A 260 -31.30 4.28 1.58
N PHE A 261 -31.50 4.97 2.70
CA PHE A 261 -30.72 4.76 3.93
C PHE A 261 -31.39 3.80 4.93
N SER A 262 -32.60 3.31 4.63
CA SER A 262 -33.34 2.43 5.53
C SER A 262 -33.14 0.96 5.18
N PRO A 263 -33.13 0.08 6.19
CA PRO A 263 -33.15 -1.35 5.92
C PRO A 263 -34.45 -1.75 5.21
N ARG A 264 -34.35 -2.67 4.24
CA ARG A 264 -35.49 -3.14 3.43
C ARG A 264 -36.53 -3.89 4.25
N SER A 265 -36.11 -4.55 5.33
CA SER A 265 -37.02 -5.17 6.29
C SER A 265 -38.04 -4.18 6.88
N VAL A 266 -37.71 -2.89 6.96
CA VAL A 266 -38.53 -1.87 7.63
C VAL A 266 -39.27 -0.94 6.65
N LEU A 267 -38.94 -0.98 5.35
CA LEU A 267 -39.54 -0.11 4.32
C LEU A 267 -41.05 -0.34 4.11
N ASN A 268 -41.60 -1.45 4.61
CA ASN A 268 -43.01 -1.80 4.50
C ASN A 268 -43.85 -1.51 5.76
N SER A 269 -43.26 -0.96 6.83
CA SER A 269 -43.86 -0.99 8.18
C SER A 269 -44.16 0.36 8.85
N ALA A 270 -43.78 1.51 8.28
CA ALA A 270 -44.13 2.84 8.82
C ALA A 270 -43.90 3.98 7.80
N PRO A 271 -44.49 5.19 7.99
CA PRO A 271 -44.08 6.37 7.25
C PRO A 271 -42.58 6.62 7.45
N TYR A 272 -41.85 6.75 6.34
CA TYR A 272 -40.39 6.85 6.30
C TYR A 272 -39.80 7.98 7.19
N GLU A 273 -40.58 9.02 7.48
CA GLU A 273 -40.18 10.18 8.29
C GLU A 273 -39.88 9.86 9.78
N LEU A 274 -40.23 8.66 10.26
CA LEU A 274 -40.14 8.27 11.68
C LEU A 274 -38.99 7.31 12.04
N GLN A 275 -38.17 6.89 11.07
CA GLN A 275 -37.02 6.00 11.34
C GLN A 275 -35.76 6.81 11.66
N GLU A 276 -34.97 6.36 12.65
CA GLU A 276 -33.61 6.84 12.89
C GLU A 276 -32.73 6.48 11.68
N GLY A 277 -32.79 7.31 10.64
CA GLY A 277 -31.97 7.15 9.45
C GLY A 277 -30.51 7.47 9.74
N ILE A 278 -29.63 6.96 8.88
CA ILE A 278 -28.18 7.21 8.91
C ILE A 278 -27.92 8.73 8.88
N ASP A 279 -27.14 9.26 9.83
CA ASP A 279 -26.73 10.67 9.79
C ASP A 279 -25.78 10.90 8.62
N ARG A 280 -25.88 12.06 7.97
CA ARG A 280 -25.07 12.35 6.78
C ARG A 280 -23.56 12.37 7.08
N ASN A 281 -23.17 12.68 8.33
CA ASN A 281 -21.77 12.72 8.77
C ASN A 281 -21.34 11.43 9.48
N GLN A 282 -22.21 10.41 9.54
CA GLN A 282 -21.87 9.11 10.09
C GLN A 282 -20.78 8.46 9.23
N VAL A 283 -19.75 7.93 9.88
CA VAL A 283 -18.71 7.13 9.21
C VAL A 283 -19.37 5.87 8.68
N MET A 284 -19.14 5.57 7.41
CA MET A 284 -19.69 4.38 6.78
C MET A 284 -18.93 3.14 7.23
N THR A 285 -19.68 2.12 7.64
CA THR A 285 -19.20 0.75 7.83
C THR A 285 -19.62 -0.11 6.63
N LYS A 286 -18.98 -1.27 6.41
CA LYS A 286 -19.32 -2.17 5.29
C LYS A 286 -20.80 -2.53 5.26
N ILE A 287 -21.43 -2.77 6.40
CA ILE A 287 -22.86 -3.11 6.47
C ILE A 287 -23.76 -1.94 6.04
N LEU A 288 -23.42 -0.71 6.40
CA LEU A 288 -24.16 0.48 5.96
C LEU A 288 -23.93 0.76 4.47
N CYS A 289 -22.72 0.52 3.96
CA CYS A 289 -22.45 0.58 2.52
C CYS A 289 -23.31 -0.44 1.76
N ALA A 290 -23.36 -1.69 2.23
CA ALA A 290 -24.20 -2.72 1.62
C ALA A 290 -25.67 -2.31 1.58
N ARG A 291 -26.21 -1.75 2.67
CA ARG A 291 -27.56 -1.21 2.71
C ARG A 291 -27.81 -0.19 1.60
N VAL A 292 -26.94 0.82 1.50
CA VAL A 292 -27.08 1.90 0.50
C VAL A 292 -26.97 1.35 -0.92
N LEU A 293 -25.93 0.56 -1.19
CA LEU A 293 -25.64 -0.01 -2.52
C LEU A 293 -26.75 -0.98 -2.97
N TRP A 294 -27.20 -1.87 -2.08
CA TRP A 294 -28.31 -2.77 -2.38
C TRP A 294 -29.59 -2.01 -2.66
N ASN A 295 -29.87 -0.95 -1.90
CA ASN A 295 -31.06 -0.14 -2.12
C ASN A 295 -31.06 0.57 -3.46
N ILE A 296 -29.89 1.05 -3.91
CA ILE A 296 -29.68 1.62 -5.25
C ILE A 296 -29.79 0.54 -6.34
N TYR A 297 -29.22 -0.64 -6.13
CA TYR A 297 -29.31 -1.75 -7.08
C TYR A 297 -30.77 -2.17 -7.29
N VAL A 298 -31.51 -2.37 -6.19
CA VAL A 298 -32.92 -2.77 -6.18
C VAL A 298 -33.81 -1.77 -6.90
N SER A 299 -33.58 -0.47 -6.71
CA SER A 299 -34.42 0.57 -7.33
C SER A 299 -34.28 0.65 -8.85
N ARG A 300 -33.19 0.12 -9.39
CA ARG A 300 -32.96 -0.01 -10.85
C ARG A 300 -33.56 -1.30 -11.43
N GLN A 301 -34.03 -2.22 -10.60
CA GLN A 301 -34.64 -3.46 -11.06
C GLN A 301 -36.11 -3.25 -11.48
N ASN A 302 -36.60 -4.16 -12.32
CA ASN A 302 -37.99 -4.15 -12.78
C ASN A 302 -39.00 -4.33 -11.64
N GLU A 303 -40.23 -3.88 -11.87
CA GLU A 303 -41.36 -4.14 -10.98
C GLU A 303 -41.48 -5.65 -10.68
N GLY A 304 -41.43 -6.02 -9.41
CA GLY A 304 -41.49 -7.41 -8.94
C GLY A 304 -40.18 -7.98 -8.39
N PHE A 305 -39.08 -7.22 -8.39
CA PHE A 305 -37.85 -7.66 -7.72
C PHE A 305 -38.07 -7.79 -6.20
N ASP A 306 -37.96 -9.01 -5.68
CA ASP A 306 -38.09 -9.28 -4.25
C ASP A 306 -36.78 -8.95 -3.51
N SER A 307 -36.70 -7.70 -3.04
CA SER A 307 -35.57 -7.19 -2.27
C SER A 307 -35.33 -7.88 -0.92
N ALA A 308 -36.27 -8.70 -0.44
CA ALA A 308 -36.17 -9.49 0.78
C ALA A 308 -36.14 -11.01 0.51
N LYS A 309 -35.78 -11.42 -0.71
CA LYS A 309 -35.83 -12.83 -1.13
C LYS A 309 -34.94 -13.73 -0.28
N PHE A 310 -33.79 -13.23 0.19
CA PHE A 310 -32.80 -14.05 0.86
C PHE A 310 -33.25 -14.34 2.30
N SER A 311 -33.61 -13.31 3.07
CA SER A 311 -34.10 -13.52 4.43
C SER A 311 -35.34 -14.42 4.45
N LYS A 312 -36.26 -14.26 3.48
CA LYS A 312 -37.42 -15.16 3.32
C LYS A 312 -36.99 -16.61 3.09
N PHE A 313 -36.09 -16.85 2.13
CA PHE A 313 -35.60 -18.19 1.81
C PHE A 313 -34.95 -18.86 3.01
N TYR A 314 -33.93 -18.22 3.61
CA TYR A 314 -33.16 -18.80 4.71
C TYR A 314 -34.01 -19.04 5.97
N LYS A 315 -34.92 -18.10 6.32
CA LYS A 315 -35.85 -18.29 7.44
C LYS A 315 -36.84 -19.43 7.18
N SER A 316 -37.38 -19.54 5.96
CA SER A 316 -38.34 -20.61 5.62
C SER A 316 -37.70 -21.99 5.59
N ALA A 317 -36.43 -22.08 5.18
CA ALA A 317 -35.67 -23.33 5.13
C ALA A 317 -35.09 -23.73 6.49
N GLY A 318 -35.09 -22.83 7.49
CA GLY A 318 -34.45 -23.06 8.78
C GLY A 318 -32.93 -23.14 8.70
N PHE A 319 -32.32 -22.50 7.68
CA PHE A 319 -30.87 -22.48 7.50
C PHE A 319 -30.24 -21.29 8.24
N GLY A 320 -29.02 -21.51 8.74
CA GLY A 320 -28.16 -20.43 9.22
C GLY A 320 -27.69 -19.54 8.07
N SER A 321 -27.09 -18.41 8.42
CA SER A 321 -26.51 -17.50 7.43
C SER A 321 -25.36 -18.19 6.68
N PRO A 322 -25.24 -18.01 5.36
CA PRO A 322 -24.07 -18.44 4.60
C PRO A 322 -22.85 -17.54 4.83
N ILE A 323 -23.03 -16.38 5.48
CA ILE A 323 -21.98 -15.43 5.84
C ILE A 323 -21.82 -15.49 7.36
N SER A 324 -20.66 -15.93 7.83
CA SER A 324 -20.48 -16.43 9.20
C SER A 324 -20.71 -15.36 10.29
N ASP A 325 -20.50 -14.09 9.97
CA ASP A 325 -20.57 -12.95 10.89
C ASP A 325 -21.80 -12.04 10.69
N VAL A 326 -22.77 -12.46 9.87
CA VAL A 326 -24.03 -11.73 9.65
C VAL A 326 -25.23 -12.64 9.91
N ASP A 327 -26.03 -12.34 10.94
CA ASP A 327 -27.20 -13.15 11.29
C ASP A 327 -28.35 -13.01 10.28
N VAL A 328 -29.09 -14.09 10.01
CA VAL A 328 -30.28 -14.10 9.11
C VAL A 328 -31.39 -13.15 9.59
N ASN A 329 -31.41 -12.82 10.87
CA ASN A 329 -32.35 -11.87 11.48
C ASN A 329 -31.84 -10.44 11.48
N SER A 330 -30.61 -10.17 11.03
CA SER A 330 -30.11 -8.82 10.81
C SER A 330 -31.02 -8.06 9.84
N GLU A 331 -31.26 -6.78 10.12
CA GLU A 331 -32.04 -5.91 9.25
C GLU A 331 -31.37 -5.70 7.88
N ASP A 332 -30.05 -5.90 7.80
CA ASP A 332 -29.23 -5.75 6.60
C ASP A 332 -28.85 -7.07 5.94
N PHE A 333 -29.37 -8.21 6.42
CA PHE A 333 -29.02 -9.53 5.89
C PHE A 333 -29.21 -9.62 4.36
N ASP A 334 -30.37 -9.17 3.86
CA ASP A 334 -30.65 -9.14 2.42
C ASP A 334 -29.73 -8.20 1.64
N ALA A 335 -29.30 -7.10 2.27
CA ALA A 335 -28.41 -6.14 1.64
C ALA A 335 -26.99 -6.68 1.52
N VAL A 336 -26.48 -7.30 2.59
CA VAL A 336 -25.18 -7.96 2.59
C VAL A 336 -25.15 -9.09 1.58
N LEU A 337 -26.06 -10.06 1.71
CA LEU A 337 -26.06 -11.23 0.83
C LEU A 337 -26.42 -10.83 -0.61
N GLY A 338 -27.30 -9.84 -0.80
CA GLY A 338 -27.60 -9.29 -2.11
C GLY A 338 -26.39 -8.66 -2.79
N CYS A 339 -25.60 -7.87 -2.07
CA CYS A 339 -24.37 -7.30 -2.62
C CYS A 339 -23.32 -8.38 -2.97
N VAL A 340 -23.17 -9.40 -2.14
CA VAL A 340 -22.22 -10.50 -2.39
C VAL A 340 -22.64 -11.35 -3.59
N GLU A 341 -23.89 -11.80 -3.63
CA GLU A 341 -24.43 -12.65 -4.71
C GLU A 341 -24.47 -11.94 -6.08
N ASN A 342 -24.45 -10.60 -6.09
CA ASN A 342 -24.45 -9.80 -7.32
C ASN A 342 -23.07 -9.20 -7.64
N GLU A 343 -22.00 -9.68 -6.99
CA GLU A 343 -20.62 -9.23 -7.20
C GLU A 343 -20.43 -7.71 -7.04
N ILE A 344 -21.26 -7.08 -6.20
CA ILE A 344 -21.16 -5.65 -5.85
C ILE A 344 -20.11 -5.47 -4.75
N MET A 345 -20.09 -6.37 -3.76
CA MET A 345 -19.13 -6.39 -2.66
C MET A 345 -18.53 -7.79 -2.51
N ASP A 346 -17.23 -7.86 -2.20
CA ASP A 346 -16.48 -9.10 -2.10
C ASP A 346 -16.35 -9.56 -0.63
N LEU A 347 -16.32 -10.89 -0.41
CA LEU A 347 -15.85 -11.51 0.83
C LEU A 347 -14.34 -11.75 0.69
N GLU A 348 -13.51 -11.03 1.46
CA GLU A 348 -12.05 -11.05 1.26
C GLU A 348 -11.43 -12.42 1.59
N ASP A 349 -11.96 -13.11 2.61
CA ASP A 349 -11.58 -14.46 3.03
C ASP A 349 -12.49 -15.55 2.44
N GLY A 350 -13.57 -15.16 1.75
CA GLY A 350 -14.59 -16.05 1.21
C GLY A 350 -15.65 -16.54 2.21
N ASP A 351 -15.65 -16.05 3.46
CA ASP A 351 -16.55 -16.51 4.53
C ASP A 351 -17.17 -15.35 5.34
N SER A 352 -16.35 -14.38 5.75
CA SER A 352 -16.73 -13.28 6.64
C SER A 352 -16.95 -11.98 5.85
N PHE A 353 -17.96 -11.20 6.23
CA PHE A 353 -18.24 -9.91 5.61
C PHE A 353 -17.55 -8.73 6.29
N GLU A 354 -17.26 -8.85 7.59
CA GLU A 354 -16.66 -7.84 8.46
C GLU A 354 -17.50 -6.55 8.57
N PRO A 355 -18.74 -6.63 9.10
CA PRO A 355 -19.75 -5.57 8.98
C PRO A 355 -19.33 -4.21 9.55
N GLU A 356 -18.51 -4.21 10.61
CA GLU A 356 -18.10 -3.01 11.34
C GLU A 356 -16.85 -2.32 10.76
N THR A 357 -16.20 -2.92 9.77
CA THR A 357 -15.02 -2.31 9.15
C THR A 357 -15.41 -1.09 8.33
N THR A 358 -14.55 -0.08 8.33
CA THR A 358 -14.76 1.18 7.61
C THR A 358 -14.01 1.14 6.28
N PRO A 359 -14.71 1.12 5.13
CA PRO A 359 -14.06 1.08 3.83
C PRO A 359 -13.43 2.43 3.44
N SER A 360 -12.41 2.34 2.59
CA SER A 360 -11.78 3.50 1.97
C SER A 360 -12.65 4.11 0.87
N GLY A 361 -12.33 5.35 0.49
CA GLY A 361 -12.99 6.01 -0.64
C GLY A 361 -12.85 5.25 -1.96
N VAL A 362 -11.68 4.64 -2.20
CA VAL A 362 -11.45 3.78 -3.38
C VAL A 362 -12.33 2.53 -3.37
N GLN A 363 -12.44 1.84 -2.23
CA GLN A 363 -13.27 0.64 -2.10
C GLN A 363 -14.74 0.96 -2.40
N ILE A 364 -15.26 2.05 -1.85
CA ILE A 364 -16.64 2.49 -2.11
C ILE A 364 -16.86 2.82 -3.58
N ASN A 365 -15.93 3.52 -4.22
CA ASN A 365 -16.00 3.81 -5.66
C ASN A 365 -15.99 2.54 -6.50
N LYS A 366 -15.16 1.54 -6.13
CA LYS A 366 -15.15 0.22 -6.80
C LYS A 366 -16.52 -0.44 -6.73
N TRP A 367 -17.13 -0.51 -5.54
CA TRP A 367 -18.43 -1.15 -5.34
C TRP A 367 -19.56 -0.40 -6.05
N ALA A 368 -19.56 0.93 -5.98
CA ALA A 368 -20.54 1.75 -6.71
C ALA A 368 -20.48 1.48 -8.23
N LYS A 369 -19.28 1.42 -8.82
CA LYS A 369 -19.11 1.07 -10.24
C LYS A 369 -19.48 -0.39 -10.58
N GLY A 370 -19.54 -1.28 -9.59
CA GLY A 370 -20.00 -2.65 -9.75
C GLY A 370 -21.51 -2.77 -10.01
N ILE A 371 -22.28 -1.75 -9.63
CA ILE A 371 -23.72 -1.69 -9.89
C ILE A 371 -23.94 -1.32 -11.37
N LYS A 372 -24.43 -2.28 -12.15
CA LYS A 372 -24.76 -2.13 -13.58
C LYS A 372 -26.22 -1.70 -13.78
#